data_AF-A0A8J6YGJ2-F1
#
_entry.id   AF-A0A8J6YGJ2-F1
#
_cell.length_a   1.000
_cell.length_b   1.000
_cell.length_c   1.000
_cell.angle_alpha   90.00
_cell.angle_beta   90.00
_cell.angle_gamma   90.00
#
_symmetry.space_group_name_H-M   'P 1'
#
loop_
_entity.id
_entity.type
_entity.pdbx_description
1 polymer ?
#
loop_
_entity_poly.entity_id
_entity_poly.type
_entity_poly.pdbx_seq_one_letter_code
_entity_poly.pdbx_strand_id
1 'polypeptide(L)'
;GVGKDKAQSHVGIDEYAMLLLTRAVNDLSGTLPLVNVQFNRGVGGKTIPDYSDEPIADSIRDEILIAGGYFVNNPARADFVLLVNTASNGETCEKHNSLPPQTLTKGEQKFFRRNAKRFSSLVEEAVNKNFLVGVADITFANGSDNFLMTQLRDKDLLFKLQAYGGWNTATNSSGFALGTGILAKKMSRKSIDRLLAYRYLDDWAYQANVRTQIAEELSTRPNALQIYLHLGEHESEIVKRENELMQSFVKENLLQIKSFTLSNPWHRMFECRIDF
;
A
#
# COMPACT_ATOMS: atom_id res chain seq x y z
N GLY A 1 9.64 -35.25 1.68
CA GLY A 1 9.59 -33.91 1.07
C GLY A 1 9.96 -32.89 2.11
N VAL A 2 10.60 -31.79 1.71
CA VAL A 2 10.84 -30.64 2.60
C VAL A 2 9.48 -30.04 2.98
N GLY A 3 9.25 -29.78 4.28
CA GLY A 3 7.99 -29.20 4.75
C GLY A 3 7.82 -27.76 4.26
N LYS A 4 6.57 -27.28 4.14
CA LYS A 4 6.31 -25.89 3.72
C LYS A 4 6.96 -24.87 4.68
N ASP A 5 7.19 -25.22 5.94
CA ASP A 5 7.95 -24.40 6.89
C ASP A 5 9.44 -24.23 6.52
N LYS A 6 9.97 -25.06 5.61
CA LYS A 6 11.38 -25.11 5.20
C LYS A 6 11.64 -24.72 3.75
N ALA A 7 10.69 -24.96 2.83
CA ALA A 7 10.79 -24.53 1.43
C ALA A 7 9.40 -24.33 0.81
N GLN A 8 9.20 -23.20 0.14
CA GLN A 8 7.99 -22.87 -0.60
C GLN A 8 8.34 -22.10 -1.88
N SER A 9 7.46 -22.16 -2.88
CA SER A 9 7.54 -21.39 -4.12
C SER A 9 6.25 -20.62 -4.24
N HIS A 10 6.31 -19.28 -4.34
CA HIS A 10 5.12 -18.45 -4.52
C HIS A 10 5.35 -17.31 -5.52
N VAL A 11 4.26 -16.64 -5.87
CA VAL A 11 4.23 -15.44 -6.72
C VAL A 11 4.53 -14.21 -5.86
N GLY A 12 5.36 -13.29 -6.37
CA GLY A 12 5.87 -12.13 -5.62
C GLY A 12 7.36 -12.22 -5.32
N ILE A 13 8.03 -11.08 -5.12
CA ILE A 13 9.50 -11.00 -4.95
C ILE A 13 9.86 -9.92 -3.94
N ASP A 14 9.29 -8.72 -4.08
CA ASP A 14 9.78 -7.54 -3.38
C ASP A 14 9.34 -7.50 -1.91
N GLU A 15 8.19 -8.09 -1.58
CA GLU A 15 7.66 -8.20 -0.23
C GLU A 15 8.43 -9.18 0.66
N TYR A 16 9.12 -10.15 0.06
CA TYR A 16 9.82 -11.21 0.80
C TYR A 16 10.89 -10.68 1.73
N ALA A 17 11.60 -9.62 1.34
CA ALA A 17 12.62 -9.03 2.20
C ALA A 17 12.00 -8.59 3.53
N MET A 18 10.81 -7.97 3.49
CA MET A 18 10.09 -7.53 4.69
C MET A 18 9.51 -8.72 5.47
N LEU A 19 8.93 -9.71 4.79
CA LEU A 19 8.38 -10.90 5.44
C LEU A 19 9.47 -11.75 6.12
N LEU A 20 10.61 -11.96 5.46
CA LEU A 20 11.74 -12.71 6.01
C LEU A 20 12.43 -11.96 7.16
N LEU A 21 12.56 -10.63 7.06
CA LEU A 21 13.00 -9.81 8.19
C LEU A 21 12.05 -9.97 9.38
N THR A 22 10.74 -9.90 9.12
CA THR A 22 9.71 -10.10 10.14
C THR A 22 9.83 -11.47 10.80
N ARG A 23 10.02 -12.51 9.99
CA ARG A 23 10.26 -13.87 10.47
C ARG A 23 11.50 -13.95 11.35
N ALA A 24 12.63 -13.41 10.90
CA ALA A 24 13.87 -13.43 11.66
C ALA A 24 13.70 -12.78 13.04
N VAL A 25 13.00 -11.64 13.12
CA VAL A 25 12.69 -10.98 14.38
C VAL A 25 11.77 -11.83 15.26
N ASN A 26 10.75 -12.47 14.69
CA ASN A 26 9.83 -13.36 15.42
C ASN A 26 10.56 -14.59 15.98
N ASP A 27 11.40 -15.24 15.17
CA ASP A 27 12.21 -16.39 15.56
C ASP A 27 13.20 -16.02 16.67
N LEU A 28 13.93 -14.91 16.52
CA LEU A 28 14.89 -14.42 17.54
C LEU A 28 14.22 -14.06 18.87
N SER A 29 12.95 -13.66 18.83
CA SER A 29 12.19 -13.26 20.03
C SER A 29 11.22 -14.34 20.54
N GLY A 30 11.21 -15.53 19.93
CA GLY A 30 10.29 -16.61 20.27
C GLY A 30 8.81 -16.23 20.19
N THR A 31 8.45 -15.29 19.31
CA THR A 31 7.07 -14.77 19.18
C THR A 31 6.35 -15.47 18.03
N LEU A 32 5.15 -16.00 18.26
CA LEU A 32 4.23 -16.46 17.21
C LEU A 32 3.08 -15.45 17.06
N PRO A 33 3.15 -14.50 16.09
CA PRO A 33 2.10 -13.51 15.91
C PRO A 33 0.82 -14.15 15.37
N LEU A 34 -0.31 -13.89 16.03
CA LEU A 34 -1.64 -14.30 15.56
C LEU A 34 -2.24 -13.23 14.66
N VAL A 35 -2.53 -13.57 13.41
CA VAL A 35 -3.01 -12.61 12.40
C VAL A 35 -4.44 -12.92 12.00
N ASN A 36 -5.30 -11.91 12.04
CA ASN A 36 -6.62 -11.98 11.42
C ASN A 36 -6.60 -11.19 10.10
N VAL A 37 -7.29 -11.71 9.09
CA VAL A 37 -7.41 -11.07 7.78
C VAL A 37 -8.88 -10.86 7.46
N GLN A 38 -9.25 -9.65 7.05
CA GLN A 38 -10.60 -9.33 6.59
C GLN A 38 -10.53 -8.55 5.29
N PHE A 39 -11.46 -8.83 4.38
CA PHE A 39 -11.51 -8.20 3.07
C PHE A 39 -12.66 -7.20 3.00
N ASN A 40 -12.52 -6.23 2.10
CA ASN A 40 -13.64 -5.37 1.73
C ASN A 40 -14.83 -6.20 1.23
N ARG A 41 -16.03 -5.63 1.35
CA ARG A 41 -17.28 -6.26 0.92
C ARG A 41 -17.29 -6.48 -0.59
N GLY A 42 -17.52 -7.72 -1.01
CA GLY A 42 -17.65 -8.12 -2.40
C GLY A 42 -17.10 -9.52 -2.60
N VAL A 43 -16.42 -9.74 -3.72
CA VAL A 43 -15.66 -10.98 -3.96
C VAL A 43 -14.58 -11.21 -2.88
N GLY A 44 -14.00 -10.14 -2.34
CA GLY A 44 -13.16 -10.19 -1.15
C GLY A 44 -11.90 -11.03 -1.38
N GLY A 45 -11.63 -11.99 -0.49
CA GLY A 45 -10.44 -12.85 -0.58
C GLY A 45 -10.34 -13.72 -1.84
N LYS A 46 -11.46 -13.89 -2.58
CA LYS A 46 -11.48 -14.59 -3.87
C LYS A 46 -11.07 -13.71 -5.05
N THR A 47 -10.73 -12.44 -4.81
CA THR A 47 -10.16 -11.53 -5.82
C THR A 47 -8.89 -12.15 -6.35
N ILE A 48 -8.78 -12.30 -7.67
CA ILE A 48 -7.53 -12.68 -8.34
C ILE A 48 -6.93 -11.36 -8.83
N PRO A 49 -5.87 -10.86 -8.18
CA PRO A 49 -5.28 -9.58 -8.57
C PRO A 49 -4.68 -9.63 -9.97
N ASP A 50 -4.53 -8.47 -10.59
CA ASP A 50 -3.68 -8.35 -11.77
C ASP A 50 -2.25 -8.82 -11.44
N TYR A 51 -1.59 -9.42 -12.43
CA TYR A 51 -0.26 -10.03 -12.31
C TYR A 51 -0.16 -11.23 -11.35
N SER A 52 -1.29 -11.81 -10.93
CA SER A 52 -1.37 -13.06 -10.15
C SER A 52 -2.22 -14.11 -10.88
N ASP A 53 -1.97 -15.39 -10.58
CA ASP A 53 -2.75 -16.53 -11.04
C ASP A 53 -3.58 -17.20 -9.93
N GLU A 54 -3.59 -16.63 -8.72
CA GLU A 54 -4.30 -17.17 -7.56
C GLU A 54 -5.12 -16.11 -6.78
N PRO A 55 -6.12 -16.55 -5.99
CA PRO A 55 -6.84 -15.67 -5.09
C PRO A 55 -5.91 -15.02 -4.05
N ILE A 56 -6.07 -13.71 -3.82
CA ILE A 56 -5.25 -12.98 -2.84
C ILE A 56 -5.30 -13.57 -1.42
N ALA A 57 -6.41 -14.21 -1.03
CA ALA A 57 -6.49 -14.85 0.28
C ALA A 57 -5.57 -16.07 0.42
N ASP A 58 -5.18 -16.70 -0.69
CA ASP A 58 -4.24 -17.82 -0.68
C ASP A 58 -2.81 -17.27 -0.53
N SER A 59 -2.43 -16.26 -1.32
CA SER A 59 -1.14 -15.56 -1.17
C SER A 59 -0.94 -15.00 0.24
N ILE A 60 -1.92 -14.30 0.81
CA ILE A 60 -1.82 -13.75 2.19
C ILE A 60 -1.65 -14.86 3.23
N ARG A 61 -2.27 -16.04 3.05
CA ARG A 61 -2.04 -17.16 3.99
C ARG A 61 -0.60 -17.62 3.94
N ASP A 62 -0.01 -17.67 2.75
CA ASP A 62 1.38 -18.03 2.58
C ASP A 62 2.33 -16.93 3.10
N GLU A 63 2.03 -15.64 2.87
CA GLU A 63 2.76 -14.51 3.46
C GLU A 63 2.78 -14.56 4.99
N ILE A 64 1.65 -14.92 5.63
CA ILE A 64 1.57 -15.11 7.09
C ILE A 64 2.53 -16.21 7.54
N LEU A 65 2.57 -17.35 6.83
CA LEU A 65 3.47 -18.45 7.15
C LEU A 65 4.94 -18.07 6.95
N ILE A 66 5.25 -17.34 5.87
CA ILE A 66 6.61 -16.84 5.59
C ILE A 66 7.08 -15.93 6.73
N ALA A 67 6.24 -14.98 7.16
CA ALA A 67 6.53 -14.07 8.26
C ALA A 67 6.62 -14.74 9.64
N GLY A 68 6.41 -16.06 9.72
CA GLY A 68 6.44 -16.82 10.98
C GLY A 68 5.20 -16.62 11.84
N GLY A 69 4.08 -16.20 11.25
CA GLY A 69 2.81 -16.00 11.93
C GLY A 69 1.83 -17.16 11.79
N TYR A 70 0.68 -17.01 12.44
CA TYR A 70 -0.41 -17.98 12.38
C TYR A 70 -1.76 -17.28 12.18
N PHE A 71 -2.56 -17.80 11.25
CA PHE A 71 -3.88 -17.23 10.95
C PHE A 71 -4.92 -17.57 12.03
N VAL A 72 -5.73 -16.59 12.42
CA VAL A 72 -6.87 -16.76 13.33
C VAL A 72 -8.15 -16.14 12.76
N ASN A 73 -9.27 -16.87 12.90
CA ASN A 73 -10.58 -16.41 12.41
C ASN A 73 -11.20 -15.29 13.24
N ASN A 74 -10.95 -15.28 14.57
CA ASN A 74 -11.54 -14.31 15.47
C ASN A 74 -10.57 -13.13 15.67
N PRO A 75 -10.90 -11.89 15.25
CA PRO A 75 -10.03 -10.73 15.44
C PRO A 75 -9.73 -10.44 16.91
N ALA A 76 -10.61 -10.81 17.85
CA ALA A 76 -10.36 -10.62 19.29
C ALA A 76 -9.23 -11.50 19.85
N ARG A 77 -8.78 -12.51 19.08
CA ARG A 77 -7.62 -13.35 19.41
C ARG A 77 -6.36 -12.94 18.64
N ALA A 78 -6.46 -11.98 17.73
CA ALA A 78 -5.36 -11.59 16.88
C ALA A 78 -4.45 -10.58 17.57
N ASP A 79 -3.14 -10.73 17.36
CA ASP A 79 -2.16 -9.71 17.65
C ASP A 79 -2.22 -8.55 16.66
N PHE A 80 -2.62 -8.83 15.43
CA PHE A 80 -2.70 -7.89 14.33
C PHE A 80 -3.86 -8.23 13.40
N VAL A 81 -4.59 -7.21 12.97
CA VAL A 81 -5.71 -7.33 12.02
C VAL A 81 -5.31 -6.65 10.71
N LEU A 82 -5.10 -7.46 9.67
CA LEU A 82 -4.89 -6.98 8.32
C LEU A 82 -6.24 -6.81 7.62
N LEU A 83 -6.56 -5.59 7.23
CA LEU A 83 -7.73 -5.28 6.41
C LEU A 83 -7.29 -5.08 4.96
N VAL A 84 -7.95 -5.73 4.01
CA VAL A 84 -7.56 -5.74 2.60
C VAL A 84 -8.61 -5.05 1.74
N ASN A 85 -8.26 -3.90 1.15
CA ASN A 85 -9.15 -3.14 0.28
C ASN A 85 -9.19 -3.78 -1.11
N THR A 86 -10.22 -4.57 -1.37
CA THR A 86 -10.51 -5.17 -2.67
C THR A 86 -11.65 -4.43 -3.37
N ALA A 87 -11.64 -4.39 -4.69
CA ALA A 87 -12.79 -3.92 -5.46
C ALA A 87 -13.96 -4.91 -5.30
N SER A 88 -15.19 -4.42 -5.14
CA SER A 88 -16.32 -5.32 -4.85
C SER A 88 -16.65 -6.33 -5.97
N ASN A 89 -16.21 -6.07 -7.20
CA ASN A 89 -16.29 -6.98 -8.36
C ASN A 89 -15.15 -8.02 -8.42
N GLY A 90 -14.13 -7.90 -7.57
CA GLY A 90 -13.00 -8.84 -7.55
C GLY A 90 -11.94 -8.57 -8.61
N GLU A 91 -11.91 -7.38 -9.20
CA GLU A 91 -10.93 -6.98 -10.21
C GLU A 91 -10.06 -5.85 -9.65
N THR A 92 -8.74 -5.96 -9.82
CA THR A 92 -7.83 -4.84 -9.61
C THR A 92 -7.99 -3.84 -10.78
N CYS A 93 -7.86 -2.55 -10.49
CA CYS A 93 -7.99 -1.52 -11.49
C CYS A 93 -6.61 -0.99 -11.89
N GLU A 94 -6.22 -1.22 -13.15
CA GLU A 94 -4.96 -0.73 -13.74
C GLU A 94 -5.03 0.74 -14.20
N LYS A 95 -6.22 1.37 -14.16
CA LYS A 95 -6.37 2.77 -14.58
C LYS A 95 -5.80 3.71 -13.52
N HIS A 96 -5.12 4.77 -13.97
CA HIS A 96 -4.69 5.84 -13.09
C HIS A 96 -5.86 6.52 -12.40
N ASN A 97 -5.83 6.57 -11.07
CA ASN A 97 -6.94 7.07 -10.25
C ASN A 97 -6.62 8.43 -9.61
N SER A 98 -5.86 9.29 -10.29
CA SER A 98 -5.37 10.58 -9.78
C SER A 98 -6.46 11.49 -9.22
N LEU A 99 -6.08 12.50 -8.44
CA LEU A 99 -6.96 13.55 -7.94
C LEU A 99 -6.77 14.84 -8.75
N PRO A 100 -7.82 15.39 -9.40
CA PRO A 100 -9.14 14.80 -9.61
C PRO A 100 -9.10 13.61 -10.62
N PRO A 101 -10.05 12.65 -10.56
CA PRO A 101 -9.99 11.45 -11.40
C PRO A 101 -10.27 11.75 -12.86
N GLN A 102 -9.22 11.73 -13.68
CA GLN A 102 -9.29 12.07 -15.11
C GLN A 102 -9.63 10.87 -16.01
N THR A 103 -9.17 9.66 -15.67
CA THR A 103 -9.31 8.46 -16.53
C THR A 103 -10.59 7.64 -16.26
N LEU A 104 -11.29 7.95 -15.16
CA LEU A 104 -12.45 7.20 -14.69
C LEU A 104 -13.75 7.88 -15.12
N THR A 105 -14.66 7.10 -15.72
CA THR A 105 -16.03 7.53 -16.00
C THR A 105 -16.79 7.87 -14.71
N LYS A 106 -17.87 8.67 -14.82
CA LYS A 106 -18.73 8.99 -13.66
C LYS A 106 -19.29 7.73 -12.97
N GLY A 107 -19.55 6.67 -13.73
CA GLY A 107 -20.01 5.38 -13.22
C GLY A 107 -18.95 4.68 -12.37
N GLU A 108 -17.72 4.59 -12.88
CA GLU A 108 -16.57 4.02 -12.16
C GLU A 108 -16.26 4.82 -10.89
N GLN A 109 -16.22 6.15 -10.98
CA GLN A 109 -16.02 6.99 -9.78
C GLN A 109 -17.10 6.74 -8.72
N LYS A 110 -18.37 6.59 -9.10
CA LYS A 110 -19.46 6.26 -8.17
C LYS A 110 -19.30 4.85 -7.57
N PHE A 111 -18.77 3.91 -8.35
CA PHE A 111 -18.44 2.57 -7.88
C PHE A 111 -17.33 2.61 -6.83
N PHE A 112 -16.17 3.18 -7.15
CA PHE A 112 -15.02 3.22 -6.24
C PHE A 112 -15.27 4.07 -4.99
N ARG A 113 -15.97 5.21 -5.07
CA ARG A 113 -16.41 5.97 -3.88
C ARG A 113 -17.24 5.11 -2.91
N ARG A 114 -18.12 4.25 -3.44
CA ARG A 114 -18.94 3.34 -2.60
C ARG A 114 -18.09 2.23 -2.00
N ASN A 115 -17.13 1.72 -2.76
CA ASN A 115 -16.20 0.70 -2.33
C ASN A 115 -15.33 1.21 -1.17
N ALA A 116 -14.71 2.38 -1.36
CA ALA A 116 -13.92 3.09 -0.37
C ALA A 116 -14.72 3.44 0.89
N LYS A 117 -15.97 3.92 0.75
CA LYS A 117 -16.83 4.22 1.91
C LYS A 117 -17.11 2.98 2.77
N ARG A 118 -17.36 1.83 2.13
CA ARG A 118 -17.60 0.56 2.86
C ARG A 118 -16.34 0.11 3.59
N PHE A 119 -15.20 0.16 2.91
CA PHE A 119 -13.93 -0.24 3.50
C PHE A 119 -13.48 0.68 4.64
N SER A 120 -13.58 2.00 4.47
CA SER A 120 -13.20 2.94 5.52
C SER A 120 -14.07 2.80 6.77
N SER A 121 -15.33 2.38 6.65
CA SER A 121 -16.16 2.00 7.80
C SER A 121 -15.68 0.72 8.50
N LEU A 122 -15.18 -0.28 7.75
CA LEU A 122 -14.56 -1.47 8.33
C LEU A 122 -13.28 -1.11 9.10
N VAL A 123 -12.44 -0.24 8.52
CA VAL A 123 -11.21 0.26 9.18
C VAL A 123 -11.56 1.02 10.46
N GLU A 124 -12.52 1.94 10.39
CA GLU A 124 -13.00 2.71 11.54
C GLU A 124 -13.53 1.81 12.66
N GLU A 125 -14.33 0.80 12.33
CA GLU A 125 -14.86 -0.15 13.31
C GLU A 125 -13.74 -0.93 14.00
N ALA A 126 -12.74 -1.43 13.24
CA ALA A 126 -11.62 -2.17 13.79
C ALA A 126 -10.74 -1.30 14.70
N VAL A 127 -10.46 -0.05 14.30
CA VAL A 127 -9.72 0.92 15.11
C VAL A 127 -10.50 1.26 16.40
N ASN A 128 -11.81 1.49 16.32
CA ASN A 128 -12.65 1.79 17.48
C ASN A 128 -12.74 0.62 18.49
N LYS A 129 -12.51 -0.62 18.03
CA LYS A 129 -12.36 -1.80 18.90
C LYS A 129 -10.96 -1.95 19.49
N ASN A 130 -10.07 -0.98 19.28
CA ASN A 130 -8.66 -0.98 19.70
C ASN A 130 -7.84 -2.14 19.11
N PHE A 131 -8.22 -2.65 17.94
CA PHE A 131 -7.37 -3.61 17.24
C PHE A 131 -6.14 -2.90 16.66
N LEU A 132 -5.03 -3.63 16.59
CA LEU A 132 -3.86 -3.19 15.82
C LEU A 132 -4.14 -3.44 14.35
N VAL A 133 -4.55 -2.39 13.64
CA VAL A 133 -5.02 -2.47 12.26
C VAL A 133 -3.92 -2.08 11.29
N GLY A 134 -3.69 -2.91 10.27
CA GLY A 134 -2.99 -2.49 9.05
C GLY A 134 -3.88 -2.63 7.83
N VAL A 135 -3.54 -1.90 6.77
CA VAL A 135 -4.31 -1.87 5.52
C VAL A 135 -3.43 -2.29 4.35
N ALA A 136 -3.86 -3.31 3.63
CA ALA A 136 -3.36 -3.61 2.29
C ALA A 136 -4.34 -3.06 1.26
N ASP A 137 -3.94 -2.06 0.49
CA ASP A 137 -4.74 -1.40 -0.52
C ASP A 137 -4.43 -1.97 -1.91
N ILE A 138 -5.36 -2.77 -2.45
CA ILE A 138 -5.14 -3.54 -3.68
C ILE A 138 -6.26 -3.33 -4.71
N THR A 139 -7.11 -2.32 -4.48
CA THR A 139 -8.20 -1.98 -5.42
C THR A 139 -7.64 -1.38 -6.71
N PHE A 140 -6.52 -0.66 -6.61
CA PHE A 140 -5.76 -0.16 -7.75
C PHE A 140 -4.35 -0.73 -7.67
N ALA A 141 -3.73 -0.95 -8.84
CA ALA A 141 -2.31 -1.19 -8.93
C ALA A 141 -1.55 0.14 -9.05
N ASN A 142 -0.23 0.10 -8.87
CA ASN A 142 0.65 1.26 -9.11
C ASN A 142 0.29 2.51 -8.27
N GLY A 143 -0.12 2.31 -7.02
CA GLY A 143 -0.43 3.38 -6.08
C GLY A 143 -1.74 3.15 -5.30
N SER A 144 -1.93 3.98 -4.27
CA SER A 144 -3.09 3.92 -3.39
C SER A 144 -4.43 4.21 -4.09
N ASP A 145 -5.51 3.65 -3.55
CA ASP A 145 -6.88 4.06 -3.88
C ASP A 145 -7.13 5.49 -3.36
N ASN A 146 -7.09 6.48 -4.25
CA ASN A 146 -7.37 7.88 -3.92
C ASN A 146 -8.74 8.07 -3.24
N PHE A 147 -9.74 7.25 -3.56
CA PHE A 147 -11.04 7.29 -2.89
C PHE A 147 -10.95 6.77 -1.45
N LEU A 148 -10.20 5.71 -1.20
CA LEU A 148 -9.97 5.20 0.15
C LEU A 148 -9.18 6.20 0.98
N MET A 149 -8.04 6.68 0.46
CA MET A 149 -7.15 7.56 1.21
C MET A 149 -7.82 8.87 1.61
N THR A 150 -8.65 9.43 0.73
CA THR A 150 -9.52 10.58 1.05
C THR A 150 -10.45 10.26 2.23
N GLN A 151 -11.09 9.09 2.23
CA GLN A 151 -11.97 8.69 3.34
C GLN A 151 -11.20 8.45 4.65
N LEU A 152 -10.00 7.86 4.60
CA LEU A 152 -9.18 7.65 5.79
C LEU A 152 -8.67 8.96 6.37
N ARG A 153 -8.27 9.92 5.52
CA ARG A 153 -7.89 11.27 5.91
C ARG A 153 -9.05 11.99 6.60
N ASP A 154 -10.21 12.03 5.95
CA ASP A 154 -11.37 12.79 6.44
C ASP A 154 -11.94 12.24 7.75
N LYS A 155 -11.71 10.94 8.02
CA LYS A 155 -12.06 10.28 9.27
C LYS A 155 -10.95 10.29 10.32
N ASP A 156 -9.82 10.94 10.05
CA ASP A 156 -8.64 10.96 10.93
C ASP A 156 -8.14 9.53 11.30
N LEU A 157 -8.12 8.62 10.33
CA LEU A 157 -7.71 7.23 10.53
C LEU A 157 -6.26 6.96 10.12
N LEU A 158 -5.68 7.79 9.26
CA LEU A 158 -4.35 7.56 8.65
C LEU A 158 -3.28 7.20 9.69
N PHE A 159 -3.09 8.01 10.73
CA PHE A 159 -2.06 7.76 11.76
C PHE A 159 -2.55 6.91 12.94
N LYS A 160 -3.77 6.35 12.87
CA LYS A 160 -4.28 5.33 13.82
C LYS A 160 -3.95 3.90 13.38
N LEU A 161 -3.51 3.73 12.12
CA LEU A 161 -3.03 2.46 11.60
C LEU A 161 -1.67 2.07 12.18
N GLN A 162 -1.34 0.79 12.05
CA GLN A 162 -0.04 0.22 12.36
C GLN A 162 0.79 -0.04 11.11
N ALA A 163 0.13 -0.23 9.97
CA ALA A 163 0.78 -0.44 8.69
C ALA A 163 -0.17 -0.05 7.55
N TYR A 164 0.41 0.34 6.42
CA TYR A 164 -0.31 0.61 5.17
C TYR A 164 0.58 0.18 4.00
N GLY A 165 -0.02 -0.34 2.93
CA GLY A 165 0.66 -0.57 1.67
C GLY A 165 -0.32 -0.49 0.50
N GLY A 166 -0.07 0.42 -0.43
CA GLY A 166 -0.81 0.60 -1.68
C GLY A 166 0.15 0.63 -2.88
N TRP A 167 1.15 -0.24 -2.85
CA TRP A 167 2.34 -0.28 -3.70
C TRP A 167 2.03 -0.60 -5.18
N ASN A 168 2.97 -1.19 -5.92
CA ASN A 168 2.80 -1.44 -7.36
C ASN A 168 1.95 -2.67 -7.70
N THR A 169 2.02 -3.75 -6.92
CA THR A 169 1.21 -4.97 -7.11
C THR A 169 0.48 -5.35 -5.82
N ALA A 170 -0.54 -6.21 -5.92
CA ALA A 170 -1.35 -6.59 -4.77
C ALA A 170 -0.57 -7.37 -3.69
N THR A 171 0.27 -8.33 -4.09
CA THR A 171 1.09 -9.12 -3.15
C THR A 171 2.19 -8.29 -2.52
N ASN A 172 2.79 -7.37 -3.29
CA ASN A 172 3.72 -6.37 -2.75
C ASN A 172 3.05 -5.55 -1.63
N SER A 173 1.83 -5.04 -1.89
CA SER A 173 1.04 -4.29 -0.92
C SER A 173 0.68 -5.10 0.32
N SER A 174 0.17 -6.33 0.16
CA SER A 174 -0.23 -7.18 1.29
C SER A 174 0.96 -7.62 2.12
N GLY A 175 2.02 -8.13 1.49
CA GLY A 175 3.19 -8.63 2.20
C GLY A 175 3.93 -7.53 2.97
N PHE A 176 4.05 -6.32 2.39
CA PHE A 176 4.64 -5.19 3.10
C PHE A 176 3.78 -4.75 4.30
N ALA A 177 2.47 -4.57 4.10
CA ALA A 177 1.56 -4.17 5.16
C ALA A 177 1.47 -5.22 6.28
N LEU A 178 1.53 -6.51 5.92
CA LEU A 178 1.55 -7.62 6.87
C LEU A 178 2.84 -7.64 7.69
N GLY A 179 4.00 -7.64 7.03
CA GLY A 179 5.30 -7.73 7.71
C GLY A 179 5.52 -6.56 8.67
N THR A 180 5.33 -5.33 8.19
CA THR A 180 5.45 -4.13 9.03
C THR A 180 4.39 -4.09 10.14
N GLY A 181 3.17 -4.55 9.86
CA GLY A 181 2.08 -4.61 10.83
C GLY A 181 2.33 -5.61 11.98
N ILE A 182 2.90 -6.78 11.67
CA ILE A 182 3.36 -7.74 12.68
C ILE A 182 4.47 -7.13 13.55
N LEU A 183 5.42 -6.43 12.94
CA LEU A 183 6.53 -5.78 13.64
C LEU A 183 6.12 -4.56 14.47
N ALA A 184 4.96 -3.95 14.20
CA ALA A 184 4.53 -2.71 14.83
C ALA A 184 4.53 -2.77 16.36
N LYS A 185 4.17 -3.92 16.97
CA LYS A 185 4.23 -4.10 18.45
C LYS A 185 5.64 -3.97 19.04
N LYS A 186 6.68 -4.18 18.22
CA LYS A 186 8.10 -4.09 18.59
C LYS A 186 8.70 -2.72 18.21
N MET A 187 7.89 -1.80 17.70
CA MET A 187 8.30 -0.49 17.25
C MET A 187 7.74 0.61 18.14
N SER A 188 8.43 1.74 18.21
CA SER A 188 7.86 2.96 18.80
C SER A 188 6.79 3.55 17.89
N ARG A 189 5.78 4.22 18.46
CA ARG A 189 4.76 4.94 17.68
C ARG A 189 5.36 5.90 16.65
N LYS A 190 6.42 6.62 17.03
CA LYS A 190 7.20 7.51 16.13
C LYS A 190 7.77 6.77 14.92
N SER A 191 8.26 5.54 15.10
CA SER A 191 8.81 4.74 13.99
C SER A 191 7.70 4.24 13.06
N ILE A 192 6.56 3.85 13.63
CA ILE A 192 5.38 3.45 12.85
C ILE A 192 4.84 4.65 12.07
N ASP A 193 4.70 5.81 12.70
CA ASP A 193 4.24 7.04 12.03
C ASP A 193 5.18 7.44 10.89
N ARG A 194 6.50 7.26 11.07
CA ARG A 194 7.48 7.51 9.99
C ARG A 194 7.30 6.54 8.82
N LEU A 195 7.04 5.26 9.07
CA LEU A 195 6.77 4.29 8.01
C LEU A 195 5.46 4.58 7.29
N LEU A 196 4.39 4.89 8.04
CA LEU A 196 3.10 5.29 7.46
C LEU A 196 3.26 6.55 6.61
N ALA A 197 3.96 7.57 7.12
CA ALA A 197 4.25 8.78 6.36
C ALA A 197 5.02 8.47 5.07
N TYR A 198 6.01 7.58 5.11
CA TYR A 198 6.74 7.16 3.90
C TYR A 198 5.80 6.53 2.88
N ARG A 199 4.91 5.62 3.31
CA ARG A 199 3.92 4.97 2.42
C ARG A 199 2.87 5.95 1.90
N TYR A 200 2.41 6.91 2.70
CA TYR A 200 1.48 7.93 2.22
C TYR A 200 2.13 8.89 1.22
N LEU A 201 3.43 9.17 1.36
CA LEU A 201 4.15 9.99 0.39
C LEU A 201 4.44 9.20 -0.89
N ASP A 202 4.87 7.95 -0.78
CA ASP A 202 5.23 7.15 -1.95
C ASP A 202 3.99 6.59 -2.67
N ASP A 203 3.18 5.78 -2.00
CA ASP A 203 2.07 5.05 -2.61
C ASP A 203 0.91 5.99 -2.99
N TRP A 204 0.59 6.97 -2.12
CA TRP A 204 -0.55 7.87 -2.33
C TRP A 204 -0.16 9.17 -3.03
N ALA A 205 0.75 9.97 -2.47
CA ALA A 205 1.09 11.25 -3.08
C ALA A 205 1.88 11.07 -4.39
N TYR A 206 2.89 10.21 -4.41
CA TYR A 206 3.76 10.07 -5.56
C TYR A 206 3.17 9.15 -6.65
N GLN A 207 3.01 7.85 -6.37
CA GLN A 207 2.65 6.86 -7.38
C GLN A 207 1.25 7.07 -7.95
N ALA A 208 0.24 7.28 -7.09
CA ALA A 208 -1.15 7.47 -7.52
C ALA A 208 -1.43 8.87 -8.10
N ASN A 209 -0.61 9.89 -7.78
CA ASN A 209 -0.87 11.28 -8.19
C ASN A 209 0.31 11.91 -8.95
N VAL A 210 1.39 12.31 -8.27
CA VAL A 210 2.47 13.12 -8.87
C VAL A 210 3.11 12.44 -10.07
N ARG A 211 3.48 11.16 -9.97
CA ARG A 211 4.07 10.38 -11.06
C ARG A 211 3.15 10.33 -12.28
N THR A 212 1.85 10.12 -12.05
CA THR A 212 0.84 10.11 -13.14
C THR A 212 0.78 11.48 -13.82
N GLN A 213 0.73 12.55 -13.05
CA GLN A 213 0.67 13.91 -13.60
C GLN A 213 1.93 14.22 -14.42
N ILE A 214 3.12 13.88 -13.93
CA ILE A 214 4.36 14.12 -14.67
C ILE A 214 4.43 13.24 -15.92
N ALA A 215 3.98 11.98 -15.86
CA ALA A 215 3.92 11.12 -17.04
C ALA A 215 2.98 11.69 -18.11
N GLU A 216 1.84 12.25 -17.72
CA GLU A 216 0.92 12.98 -18.61
C GLU A 216 1.60 14.23 -19.21
N GLU A 217 2.26 15.06 -18.39
CA GLU A 217 3.02 16.24 -18.84
C GLU A 217 4.16 15.85 -19.82
N LEU A 218 4.82 14.71 -19.60
CA LEU A 218 5.88 14.20 -20.47
C LEU A 218 5.36 13.58 -21.77
N SER A 219 4.12 13.07 -21.79
CA SER A 219 3.56 12.33 -22.93
C SER A 219 3.56 13.10 -24.25
N THR A 220 3.62 14.43 -24.19
CA THR A 220 3.69 15.31 -25.36
C THR A 220 5.11 15.51 -25.91
N ARG A 221 6.16 15.07 -25.18
CA ARG A 221 7.56 15.21 -25.58
C ARG A 221 7.97 14.08 -26.54
N PRO A 222 8.84 14.33 -27.53
CA PRO A 222 9.54 13.26 -28.21
C PRO A 222 10.37 12.48 -27.18
N ASN A 223 10.35 11.15 -27.26
CA ASN A 223 11.06 10.24 -26.35
C ASN A 223 10.53 10.17 -24.90
N ALA A 224 9.25 10.52 -24.65
CA ALA A 224 8.64 10.46 -23.32
C ALA A 224 8.95 9.18 -22.52
N LEU A 225 8.82 8.00 -23.16
CA LEU A 225 9.12 6.72 -22.53
C LEU A 225 10.60 6.57 -22.14
N GLN A 226 11.52 7.07 -22.98
CA GLN A 226 12.96 7.02 -22.67
C GLN A 226 13.28 7.90 -21.47
N ILE A 227 12.71 9.11 -21.42
CA ILE A 227 12.87 10.03 -20.28
C ILE A 227 12.31 9.40 -19.00
N TYR A 228 11.13 8.77 -19.09
CA TYR A 228 10.50 8.10 -17.95
C TYR A 228 11.37 6.97 -17.36
N LEU A 229 11.99 6.17 -18.24
CA LEU A 229 12.84 5.04 -17.88
C LEU A 229 14.26 5.47 -17.48
N HIS A 230 14.74 6.61 -17.97
CA HIS A 230 16.02 7.20 -17.63
C HIS A 230 15.97 8.72 -17.79
N LEU A 231 15.96 9.45 -16.67
CA LEU A 231 15.72 10.89 -16.61
C LEU A 231 16.80 11.70 -17.35
N GLY A 232 18.05 11.25 -17.29
CA GLY A 232 19.18 11.88 -17.98
C GLY A 232 19.29 13.38 -17.69
N GLU A 233 19.42 14.20 -18.74
CA GLU A 233 19.53 15.65 -18.62
C GLU A 233 18.27 16.35 -18.06
N HIS A 234 17.13 15.66 -18.04
CA HIS A 234 15.87 16.20 -17.52
C HIS A 234 15.69 15.98 -16.01
N GLU A 235 16.58 15.22 -15.36
CA GLU A 235 16.43 14.82 -13.96
C GLU A 235 16.24 16.02 -13.02
N SER A 236 17.06 17.06 -13.15
CA SER A 236 16.95 18.24 -12.27
C SER A 236 15.64 18.99 -12.45
N GLU A 237 15.12 19.08 -13.68
CA GLU A 237 13.83 19.70 -13.99
C GLU A 237 12.68 18.88 -13.38
N ILE A 238 12.70 17.57 -13.61
CA ILE A 238 11.65 16.64 -13.18
C ILE A 238 11.61 16.52 -11.66
N VAL A 239 12.75 16.29 -10.98
CA VAL A 239 12.80 16.21 -9.51
C VAL A 239 12.31 17.50 -8.85
N LYS A 240 12.65 18.67 -9.43
CA LYS A 240 12.15 19.96 -8.93
C LYS A 240 10.62 20.01 -9.04
N ARG A 241 10.08 19.66 -10.20
CA ARG A 241 8.63 19.65 -10.46
C ARG A 241 7.91 18.64 -9.57
N GLU A 242 8.46 17.45 -9.38
CA GLU A 242 7.94 16.43 -8.46
C GLU A 242 7.89 16.94 -7.03
N ASN A 243 8.95 17.59 -6.53
CA ASN A 243 8.94 18.19 -5.20
C ASN A 243 7.87 19.27 -5.07
N GLU A 244 7.70 20.16 -6.05
CA GLU A 244 6.65 21.19 -6.03
C GLU A 244 5.25 20.58 -5.92
N LEU A 245 4.95 19.56 -6.72
CA LEU A 245 3.65 18.87 -6.69
C LEU A 245 3.45 18.09 -5.38
N MET A 246 4.48 17.41 -4.89
CA MET A 246 4.43 16.71 -3.61
C MET A 246 4.14 17.65 -2.44
N GLN A 247 4.80 18.82 -2.39
CA GLN A 247 4.56 19.82 -1.35
C GLN A 247 3.12 20.35 -1.41
N SER A 248 2.59 20.61 -2.62
CA SER A 248 1.19 20.99 -2.80
C SER A 248 0.23 19.91 -2.31
N PHE A 249 0.48 18.66 -2.68
CA PHE A 249 -0.35 17.53 -2.27
C PHE A 249 -0.37 17.35 -0.75
N VAL A 250 0.80 17.38 -0.11
CA VAL A 250 0.92 17.19 1.35
C VAL A 250 0.24 18.31 2.12
N LYS A 251 0.36 19.55 1.66
CA LYS A 251 -0.32 20.71 2.26
C LYS A 251 -1.85 20.57 2.29
N GLU A 252 -2.42 19.85 1.33
CA GLU A 252 -3.86 19.62 1.24
C GLU A 252 -4.31 18.33 1.95
N ASN A 253 -3.47 17.29 1.95
CA ASN A 253 -3.90 15.93 2.27
C ASN A 253 -3.24 15.32 3.53
N LEU A 254 -2.04 15.76 3.90
CA LEU A 254 -1.18 15.10 4.89
C LEU A 254 -0.55 16.11 5.86
N LEU A 255 -1.38 16.95 6.49
CA LEU A 255 -0.96 18.05 7.37
C LEU A 255 -0.03 17.65 8.54
N GLN A 256 -0.01 16.37 8.90
CA GLN A 256 0.89 15.83 9.93
C GLN A 256 2.36 15.78 9.47
N ILE A 257 2.61 15.77 8.16
CA ILE A 257 3.95 15.72 7.56
C ILE A 257 4.42 17.14 7.27
N LYS A 258 5.54 17.54 7.88
CA LYS A 258 6.01 18.95 7.86
C LYS A 258 7.18 19.22 6.92
N SER A 259 8.12 18.28 6.82
CA SER A 259 9.36 18.45 6.08
C SER A 259 9.73 17.12 5.46
N PHE A 260 10.06 17.16 4.18
CA PHE A 260 10.63 16.05 3.43
C PHE A 260 11.18 16.60 2.12
N THR A 261 12.09 15.86 1.50
CA THR A 261 12.48 16.05 0.10
C THR A 261 12.34 14.75 -0.65
N LEU A 262 11.99 14.86 -1.93
CA LEU A 262 11.91 13.75 -2.86
C LEU A 262 13.12 13.72 -3.78
N SER A 263 13.62 12.53 -4.09
CA SER A 263 14.57 12.27 -5.18
C SER A 263 14.21 10.96 -5.91
N ASN A 264 14.72 10.76 -7.13
CA ASN A 264 14.58 9.49 -7.86
C ASN A 264 15.85 8.63 -7.67
N PRO A 265 15.83 7.60 -6.80
CA PRO A 265 17.05 6.88 -6.41
C PRO A 265 17.70 6.09 -7.56
N TRP A 266 16.96 5.85 -8.63
CA TRP A 266 17.38 5.05 -9.78
C TRP A 266 17.39 5.85 -11.09
N HIS A 267 17.38 7.19 -11.00
CA HIS A 267 17.34 8.09 -12.17
C HIS A 267 16.18 7.76 -13.13
N ARG A 268 15.04 7.32 -12.58
CA ARG A 268 13.80 6.96 -13.29
C ARG A 268 12.59 7.31 -12.43
N MET A 269 11.42 7.48 -13.04
CA MET A 269 10.22 7.94 -12.32
C MET A 269 9.44 6.84 -11.59
N PHE A 270 9.83 5.58 -11.70
CA PHE A 270 9.01 4.47 -11.20
C PHE A 270 8.75 4.55 -9.69
N GLU A 271 9.76 4.89 -8.90
CA GLU A 271 9.69 4.99 -7.44
C GLU A 271 10.46 6.20 -6.95
N CYS A 272 10.09 6.68 -5.76
CA CYS A 272 10.71 7.84 -5.16
C CYS A 272 11.45 7.48 -3.88
N ARG A 273 12.46 8.29 -3.55
CA ARG A 273 13.12 8.28 -2.24
C ARG A 273 12.64 9.51 -1.48
N ILE A 274 12.14 9.27 -0.26
CA ILE A 274 11.77 10.31 0.68
C ILE A 274 12.83 10.43 1.78
N ASP A 275 13.35 11.64 1.97
CA ASP A 275 14.22 11.99 3.08
C ASP A 275 13.48 13.00 3.99
N PHE A 276 13.28 12.65 5.27
CA PHE A 276 12.59 13.44 6.29
C PHE A 276 13.53 14.32 7.11
#